data_AF-A0A7C1ASP7-F1
#
_entry.id   AF-A0A7C1ASP7-F1
#
_cell.length_a   1.000
_cell.length_b   1.000
_cell.length_c   1.000
_cell.angle_alpha   90.00
_cell.angle_beta   90.00
_cell.angle_gamma   90.00
#
_symmetry.space_group_name_H-M   'P 1'
#
loop_
_entity.id
_entity.type
_entity.pdbx_description
1 polymer ?
#
loop_
_entity_poly.entity_id
_entity_poly.type
_entity_poly.pdbx_seq_one_letter_code
_entity_poly.pdbx_strand_id
1 'polypeptide(L)'
;MKKVRARYLNDISVFIISLIILFPSITFSSGWESEFEAICSKLTMADSMSIEEIQSLIDRSDKLLKVIEASDNPGKKIFIRRLKKCRAFFEFSIEVKKEKSR
;
A
#
# COMPACT_ATOMS: atom_id res chain seq x y z
N MET A 1 38.05 8.77 -39.12
CA MET A 1 36.72 8.43 -38.54
C MET A 1 36.82 7.25 -37.55
N LYS A 2 37.27 7.44 -36.30
CA LYS A 2 37.30 6.33 -35.30
C LYS A 2 37.05 6.75 -33.82
N LYS A 3 37.02 8.05 -33.49
CA LYS A 3 36.97 8.51 -32.09
C LYS A 3 35.56 8.73 -31.50
N VAL A 4 34.50 8.67 -32.32
CA VAL A 4 33.14 9.02 -31.87
C VAL A 4 32.39 7.82 -31.26
N ARG A 5 32.71 6.57 -31.67
CA ARG A 5 32.02 5.37 -31.19
C ARG A 5 32.35 4.97 -29.75
N ALA A 6 33.54 5.32 -29.24
CA ALA A 6 33.98 4.91 -27.90
C ALA A 6 33.38 5.76 -26.76
N ARG A 7 32.84 6.95 -27.07
CA ARG A 7 32.27 7.84 -26.05
C ARG A 7 30.82 7.45 -25.69
N TYR A 8 30.04 7.07 -26.71
CA TYR A 8 28.65 6.64 -26.56
C TYR A 8 28.46 5.36 -25.71
N LEU A 9 29.41 4.42 -25.75
CA LEU A 9 29.36 3.20 -24.92
C LEU A 9 29.54 3.50 -23.42
N ASN A 10 30.29 4.55 -23.09
CA ASN A 10 30.52 4.96 -21.71
C ASN A 10 29.33 5.75 -21.15
N ASP A 11 28.68 6.56 -21.98
CA ASP A 11 27.51 7.36 -21.58
C ASP A 11 26.24 6.52 -21.40
N ILE A 12 26.01 5.48 -22.22
CA ILE A 12 24.88 4.54 -22.03
C ILE A 12 25.04 3.75 -20.71
N SER A 13 26.26 3.36 -20.37
CA SER A 13 26.55 2.62 -19.13
C SER A 13 26.24 3.43 -17.88
N VAL A 14 26.60 4.72 -17.85
CA VAL A 14 26.33 5.63 -16.73
C VAL A 14 24.84 5.92 -16.57
N PHE A 15 24.09 6.05 -17.67
CA PHE A 15 22.64 6.25 -17.61
C PHE A 15 21.88 5.03 -17.08
N ILE A 16 22.31 3.81 -17.44
CA ILE A 16 21.70 2.57 -16.92
C ILE A 16 22.02 2.38 -15.43
N ILE A 17 23.25 2.67 -14.99
CA ILE A 17 23.64 2.58 -13.58
C ILE A 17 22.91 3.65 -12.73
N SER A 18 22.71 4.85 -13.28
CA SER A 18 21.94 5.92 -12.62
C SER A 18 20.45 5.57 -12.47
N LEU A 19 19.87 4.85 -13.43
CA LEU A 19 18.48 4.40 -13.34
C LEU A 19 18.26 3.41 -12.18
N ILE A 20 19.18 2.47 -11.96
CA ILE A 20 19.05 1.41 -10.95
C ILE A 20 19.08 1.97 -9.50
N ILE A 21 19.71 3.13 -9.28
CA ILE A 21 19.81 3.75 -7.93
C ILE A 21 18.50 4.45 -7.51
N LEU A 22 17.61 4.81 -8.47
CA LEU A 22 16.37 5.53 -8.20
C LEU A 22 15.13 4.63 -8.10
N PHE A 23 15.23 3.33 -8.39
CA PHE A 23 14.12 2.40 -8.16
C PHE A 23 14.21 1.87 -6.73
N PRO A 24 13.34 2.30 -5.80
CA PRO A 24 13.28 1.68 -4.49
C PRO A 24 13.02 0.18 -4.69
N SER A 25 13.86 -0.65 -4.05
CA SER A 25 13.65 -2.08 -4.01
C SER A 25 12.20 -2.35 -3.59
N ILE A 26 11.45 -3.02 -4.46
CA ILE A 26 10.12 -3.53 -4.12
C ILE A 26 10.36 -4.56 -3.02
N THR A 27 10.22 -4.14 -1.77
CA THR A 27 10.22 -5.05 -0.62
C THR A 27 8.93 -5.84 -0.70
N PHE A 28 9.02 -7.03 -1.28
CA PHE A 28 7.95 -8.01 -1.26
C PHE A 28 7.73 -8.43 0.19
N SER A 29 6.77 -7.80 0.87
CA SER A 29 6.35 -8.21 2.21
C SER A 29 5.69 -9.59 2.11
N SER A 30 6.39 -10.63 2.56
CA SER A 30 5.88 -12.00 2.64
C SER A 30 5.12 -12.24 3.96
N GLY A 31 4.18 -11.35 4.28
CA GLY A 31 3.47 -11.38 5.56
C GLY A 31 2.18 -10.57 5.57
N TRP A 32 1.65 -10.37 6.78
CA TRP A 32 0.42 -9.60 7.01
C TRP A 32 0.58 -8.12 6.63
N GLU A 33 1.81 -7.62 6.46
CA GLU A 33 2.06 -6.23 6.07
C GLU A 33 1.61 -5.96 4.62
N SER A 34 1.61 -6.98 3.75
CA SER A 34 1.07 -6.88 2.39
C SER A 34 -0.45 -6.64 2.40
N GLU A 35 -1.18 -7.40 3.22
CA GLU A 35 -2.62 -7.23 3.42
C GLU A 35 -2.93 -5.89 4.11
N PHE A 36 -2.10 -5.49 5.07
CA PHE A 36 -2.18 -4.19 5.72
C PHE A 36 -2.10 -3.05 4.69
N GLU A 37 -1.11 -3.09 3.79
CA GLU A 37 -0.94 -2.06 2.77
C GLU A 37 -2.06 -2.14 1.72
N ALA A 38 -2.50 -3.34 1.34
CA ALA A 38 -3.63 -3.55 0.43
C ALA A 38 -4.94 -2.98 0.97
N ILE A 39 -5.17 -3.02 2.29
CA ILE A 39 -6.33 -2.41 2.94
C ILE A 39 -6.15 -0.89 3.04
N CYS A 40 -5.08 -0.43 3.68
CA CYS A 40 -4.94 1.00 4.00
C CYS A 40 -4.65 1.89 2.77
N SER A 41 -4.17 1.33 1.66
CA SER A 41 -4.05 2.08 0.39
C SER A 41 -5.41 2.40 -0.25
N LYS A 42 -6.49 1.71 0.14
CA LYS A 42 -7.85 1.94 -0.40
C LYS A 42 -8.55 3.15 0.20
N LEU A 43 -7.98 3.80 1.20
CA LEU A 43 -8.53 5.02 1.82
C LEU A 43 -8.84 6.11 0.79
N THR A 44 -7.95 6.31 -0.19
CA THR A 44 -8.12 7.34 -1.23
C THR A 44 -9.17 6.98 -2.28
N MET A 45 -9.61 5.72 -2.32
CA MET A 45 -10.57 5.22 -3.30
C MET A 45 -11.95 4.93 -2.68
N ALA A 46 -12.13 5.09 -1.37
CA ALA A 46 -13.38 4.69 -0.71
C ALA A 46 -14.62 5.37 -1.31
N ASP A 47 -14.49 6.62 -1.75
CA ASP A 47 -15.61 7.34 -2.37
C ASP A 47 -16.11 6.71 -3.68
N SER A 48 -15.23 6.04 -4.45
CA SER A 48 -15.61 5.38 -5.71
C SER A 48 -15.99 3.91 -5.55
N MET A 49 -15.83 3.34 -4.35
CA MET A 49 -16.18 1.95 -4.06
C MET A 49 -17.67 1.81 -3.71
N SER A 50 -18.24 0.62 -3.96
CA SER A 50 -19.57 0.24 -3.47
C SER A 50 -19.58 0.05 -1.95
N ILE A 51 -20.77 0.05 -1.35
CA ILE A 51 -20.92 -0.19 0.10
C ILE A 51 -20.41 -1.59 0.46
N GLU A 52 -20.67 -2.57 -0.40
CA GLU A 52 -20.26 -3.97 -0.22
C GLU A 52 -18.74 -4.13 -0.26
N GLU A 53 -18.06 -3.43 -1.17
CA GLU A 53 -16.60 -3.43 -1.24
C GLU A 53 -15.97 -2.75 0.00
N ILE A 54 -16.56 -1.66 0.47
CA ILE A 54 -16.10 -1.00 1.71
C ILE A 54 -16.33 -1.91 2.91
N GLN A 55 -17.48 -2.60 2.98
CA GLN A 55 -17.77 -3.57 4.04
C GLN A 55 -16.75 -4.71 4.05
N SER A 56 -16.36 -5.20 2.87
CA SER A 56 -15.29 -6.21 2.75
C SER A 56 -13.95 -5.71 3.32
N LEU A 57 -13.61 -4.43 3.14
CA LEU A 57 -12.40 -3.84 3.76
C LEU A 57 -12.49 -3.78 5.29
N ILE A 58 -13.67 -3.52 5.86
CA ILE A 58 -13.90 -3.55 7.32
C ILE A 58 -13.67 -4.97 7.84
N ASP A 59 -14.29 -5.97 7.22
CA ASP A 59 -14.19 -7.37 7.64
C ASP A 59 -12.75 -7.90 7.53
N ARG A 60 -12.03 -7.50 6.46
CA ARG A 60 -10.61 -7.80 6.28
C ARG A 60 -9.76 -7.12 7.34
N SER A 61 -10.07 -5.86 7.69
CA SER A 61 -9.40 -5.15 8.78
C SER A 61 -9.55 -5.88 10.11
N ASP A 62 -10.75 -6.39 10.42
CA ASP A 62 -11.03 -7.13 11.66
C ASP A 62 -10.28 -8.47 11.73
N LYS A 63 -10.20 -9.19 10.61
CA LYS A 63 -9.41 -10.42 10.52
C LYS A 63 -7.92 -10.13 10.67
N LEU A 64 -7.42 -9.13 9.95
CA LEU A 64 -6.02 -8.74 9.97
C LEU A 64 -5.58 -8.26 11.36
N LEU A 65 -6.45 -7.56 12.09
CA LEU A 65 -6.16 -7.11 13.45
C LEU A 65 -5.73 -8.26 14.35
N LYS A 66 -6.47 -9.40 14.31
CA LYS A 66 -6.16 -10.60 15.09
C LYS A 66 -4.79 -11.19 14.71
N VAL A 67 -4.46 -11.19 13.42
CA VAL A 67 -3.18 -11.67 12.91
C VAL A 67 -2.02 -10.81 13.42
N ILE A 68 -2.17 -9.48 13.36
CA ILE A 68 -1.14 -8.54 13.82
C ILE A 68 -0.97 -8.65 15.35
N GLU A 69 -2.07 -8.77 16.09
CA GLU A 69 -2.04 -8.95 17.55
C GLU A 69 -1.29 -10.20 17.98
N ALA A 70 -1.47 -11.31 17.25
CA ALA A 70 -0.77 -12.58 17.46
C ALA A 70 0.69 -12.59 16.96
N SER A 71 1.12 -11.59 16.18
CA SER A 71 2.49 -11.53 15.67
C SER A 71 3.52 -11.18 16.75
N ASP A 72 4.75 -11.65 16.58
CA ASP A 72 5.90 -11.27 17.40
C ASP A 72 6.59 -9.99 16.91
N ASN A 73 5.97 -9.25 15.98
CA ASN A 73 6.54 -8.02 15.44
C ASN A 73 6.60 -6.93 16.55
N PRO A 74 7.79 -6.41 16.91
CA PRO A 74 7.93 -5.40 17.97
C PRO A 74 7.21 -4.08 17.64
N GLY A 75 7.01 -3.79 16.36
CA GLY A 75 6.27 -2.65 15.84
C GLY A 75 4.76 -2.86 15.72
N LYS A 76 4.20 -4.02 16.09
CA LYS A 76 2.78 -4.37 15.83
C LYS A 76 1.77 -3.33 16.32
N LYS A 77 2.07 -2.64 17.44
CA LYS A 77 1.21 -1.57 17.99
C LYS A 77 0.98 -0.41 17.01
N ILE A 78 1.99 -0.07 16.19
CA ILE A 78 1.89 0.99 15.18
C ILE A 78 0.91 0.57 14.09
N PHE A 79 1.05 -0.64 13.58
CA PHE A 79 0.19 -1.20 12.54
C PHE A 79 -1.23 -1.39 13.03
N ILE A 80 -1.44 -1.91 14.24
CA ILE A 80 -2.75 -1.99 14.90
C ILE A 80 -3.41 -0.61 14.94
N ARG A 81 -2.68 0.42 15.38
CA ARG A 81 -3.23 1.78 15.47
C ARG A 81 -3.61 2.34 14.11
N ARG A 82 -2.78 2.15 13.08
CA ARG A 82 -3.09 2.61 11.71
C ARG A 82 -4.25 1.82 11.11
N LEU A 83 -4.30 0.50 11.30
CA LEU A 83 -5.37 -0.35 10.79
C LEU A 83 -6.74 0.00 11.40
N LYS A 84 -6.79 0.24 12.72
CA LYS A 84 -8.01 0.70 13.39
C LYS A 84 -8.53 2.03 12.82
N LYS A 85 -7.63 2.95 12.45
CA LYS A 85 -8.02 4.18 11.76
C LYS A 85 -8.54 3.90 10.35
N CYS A 86 -7.89 3.00 9.60
CA CYS A 86 -8.35 2.63 8.27
C CYS A 86 -9.77 2.06 8.33
N ARG A 87 -10.02 1.13 9.26
CA ARG A 87 -11.34 0.54 9.54
C ARG A 87 -12.40 1.60 9.87
N ALA A 88 -12.11 2.49 10.82
CA ALA A 88 -13.05 3.54 11.22
C ALA A 88 -13.37 4.51 10.07
N PHE A 89 -12.40 4.80 9.20
CA PHE A 89 -12.65 5.59 8.01
C PHE A 89 -13.63 4.88 7.06
N PHE A 90 -13.48 3.58 6.84
CA PHE A 90 -14.40 2.81 6.01
C PHE A 90 -15.83 2.76 6.58
N GLU A 91 -15.99 2.63 7.90
CA GLU A 91 -17.29 2.74 8.56
C GLU A 91 -17.95 4.10 8.28
N PHE A 92 -17.19 5.17 8.45
CA PHE A 92 -17.65 6.53 8.14
C PHE A 92 -17.99 6.70 6.65
N SER A 93 -17.21 6.12 5.72
CA SER A 93 -17.52 6.17 4.29
C SER A 93 -18.86 5.50 3.97
N ILE A 94 -19.20 4.38 4.64
CA ILE A 94 -20.51 3.74 4.48
C ILE A 94 -21.63 4.63 5.00
N GLU A 95 -21.45 5.27 6.16
CA GLU A 95 -22.41 6.20 6.74
C GLU A 95 -22.73 7.34 5.76
N VAL A 96 -21.69 8.03 5.27
CA VAL A 96 -21.84 9.12 4.28
C VAL A 96 -22.54 8.65 3.00
N LYS A 97 -22.20 7.45 2.50
CA LYS A 97 -22.85 6.89 1.30
C LYS A 97 -24.32 6.58 1.52
N LYS A 98 -24.68 6.02 2.67
CA LYS A 98 -26.07 5.74 3.03
C LYS A 98 -26.89 7.01 3.15
N GLU A 99 -26.32 8.06 3.75
CA GLU A 99 -26.97 9.38 3.83
C GLU A 99 -27.21 10.01 2.46
N LYS A 100 -26.25 9.92 1.53
CA LYS A 100 -26.40 10.42 0.15
C LYS A 100 -27.46 9.66 -0.67
N SER A 101 -27.76 8.41 -0.30
CA SER A 101 -28.74 7.57 -1.00
C SER A 101 -30.18 7.69 -0.46
N ARG A 102 -30.37 8.43 0.63
CA ARG A 102 -31.67 8.70 1.25
C ARG A 102 -32.28 9.96 0.66
#